data_AF-A0A1Y3ASE9-F1
#
_entry.id   AF-A0A1Y3ASE9-F1
#
_cell.length_a   1.000
_cell.length_b   1.000
_cell.length_c   1.000
_cell.angle_alpha   90.00
_cell.angle_beta   90.00
_cell.angle_gamma   90.00
#
_symmetry.space_group_name_H-M   'P 1'
#
loop_
_entity.id
_entity.type
_entity.pdbx_description
1 polymer ?
#
loop_
_entity_poly.entity_id
_entity_poly.type
_entity_poly.pdbx_seq_one_letter_code
_entity_poly.pdbx_strand_id
1 'polypeptide(L)'
;MNMDENPMDVKPTFEQQQATTSNNGDQQQSSISSFYPLPPMRYIKQFTDINVRNRCTPLPPKPFTPGSYLMFGQNITIDDTIIRSLESQGLRRLYPREYDHKRELKKINASILVNFLDLIDVLIRCPDTQKREEKCNDLQLLFIT
;
A
#
# COMPACT_ATOMS: atom_id res chain seq x y z
N MET A 1 20.03 48.52 -41.88
CA MET A 1 18.63 48.17 -41.64
C MET A 1 18.63 47.32 -40.39
N ASN A 2 17.87 47.76 -39.40
CA ASN A 2 17.89 47.31 -38.01
C ASN A 2 17.46 45.84 -37.87
N MET A 3 17.84 45.21 -36.75
CA MET A 3 16.93 44.75 -35.69
C MET A 3 17.75 43.98 -34.65
N ASP A 4 18.12 44.69 -33.59
CA ASP A 4 18.34 44.11 -32.27
C ASP A 4 17.00 43.52 -31.77
N GLU A 5 16.99 42.24 -31.41
CA GLU A 5 16.00 41.67 -30.49
C GLU A 5 16.75 40.77 -29.49
N ASN A 6 16.82 41.25 -28.25
CA ASN A 6 17.10 40.46 -27.05
C ASN A 6 15.74 39.93 -26.54
N PRO A 7 15.62 38.79 -25.81
CA PRO A 7 15.83 38.89 -24.36
C PRO A 7 16.24 37.61 -23.59
N MET A 8 16.96 37.82 -22.48
CA MET A 8 16.78 37.14 -21.18
C MET A 8 17.12 35.64 -21.06
N ASP A 9 18.42 35.32 -21.03
CA ASP A 9 18.92 34.16 -20.27
C ASP A 9 18.95 34.51 -18.77
N VAL A 10 17.82 34.28 -18.09
CA VAL A 10 17.74 34.33 -16.62
C VAL A 10 18.38 33.06 -16.08
N LYS A 11 19.69 33.11 -15.81
CA LYS A 11 20.30 32.15 -14.87
C LYS A 11 19.71 32.41 -13.48
N PRO A 12 19.20 31.40 -12.76
CA PRO A 12 18.97 31.57 -11.34
C PRO A 12 20.33 31.60 -10.64
N THR A 13 20.84 32.82 -10.44
CA THR A 13 21.88 33.10 -9.45
C THR A 13 21.26 32.86 -8.08
N PHE A 14 21.52 31.70 -7.50
CA PHE A 14 21.24 31.47 -6.09
C PHE A 14 22.35 32.16 -5.29
N GLU A 15 22.07 33.39 -4.84
CA GLU A 15 22.93 34.11 -3.91
C GLU A 15 23.09 33.29 -2.63
N GLN A 16 24.31 32.79 -2.38
CA GLN A 16 24.73 32.45 -1.02
C GLN A 16 25.26 33.72 -0.37
N GLN A 17 24.43 34.33 0.47
CA GLN A 17 24.91 35.32 1.45
C GLN A 17 25.87 34.61 2.42
N GLN A 18 27.14 34.97 2.31
CA GLN A 18 28.13 34.70 3.35
C GLN A 18 27.88 35.62 4.54
N ALA A 19 27.61 35.04 5.70
CA ALA A 19 27.89 35.67 6.98
C ALA A 19 29.05 34.90 7.62
N THR A 20 30.18 35.60 7.74
CA THR A 20 31.41 35.22 8.42
C THR A 20 31.18 34.92 9.90
N THR A 21 31.78 33.85 10.44
CA THR A 21 32.42 33.80 11.79
C THR A 21 33.23 32.51 11.93
N SER A 22 34.49 32.66 12.35
CA SER A 22 35.43 31.59 12.74
C SER A 22 34.93 30.77 13.93
N ASN A 23 35.06 29.44 13.89
CA ASN A 23 35.74 28.62 14.92
C ASN A 23 35.46 27.10 14.78
N ASN A 24 36.46 26.34 15.22
CA ASN A 24 36.57 24.90 15.43
C ASN A 24 35.28 24.11 15.77
N GLY A 25 35.26 22.85 15.35
CA GLY A 25 34.57 21.76 16.06
C GLY A 25 33.49 21.03 15.26
N ASP A 26 33.69 19.71 15.14
CA ASP A 26 32.71 18.65 14.89
C ASP A 26 31.86 18.65 13.61
N GLN A 27 32.12 17.62 12.79
CA GLN A 27 31.22 17.18 11.72
C GLN A 27 29.89 16.69 12.32
N GLN A 28 28.96 17.60 12.51
CA GLN A 28 27.57 17.25 12.72
C GLN A 28 26.84 17.46 11.40
N GLN A 29 26.70 16.36 10.64
CA GLN A 29 25.85 16.29 9.46
C GLN A 29 24.46 16.72 9.90
N SER A 30 24.05 17.92 9.48
CA SER A 30 22.75 18.48 9.75
C SER A 30 21.70 17.56 9.15
N SER A 31 21.01 16.81 10.00
CA SER A 31 19.83 16.03 9.63
C SER A 31 18.71 17.02 9.31
N ILE A 32 18.65 17.46 8.06
CA ILE A 32 17.48 18.15 7.52
C ILE A 32 16.37 17.09 7.48
N SER A 33 15.53 17.08 8.51
CA SER A 33 14.40 16.15 8.61
C SER A 33 13.33 16.60 7.62
N SER A 34 13.47 16.17 6.36
CA SER A 34 12.38 16.24 5.41
C SER A 34 11.33 15.20 5.78
N PHE A 35 10.05 15.57 5.72
CA PHE A 35 8.90 14.67 5.93
C PHE A 35 8.88 13.45 4.97
N TYR A 36 9.76 13.44 3.97
CA TYR A 36 9.91 12.39 2.98
C TYR A 36 11.35 11.90 2.94
N PRO A 37 11.57 10.59 2.68
CA PRO A 37 12.92 10.05 2.53
C PRO A 37 13.60 10.70 1.33
N LEU A 38 14.90 10.95 1.46
CA LEU A 38 15.71 11.37 0.33
C LEU A 38 15.65 10.29 -0.77
N PRO A 39 15.60 10.70 -2.04
CA PRO A 39 15.51 9.74 -3.12
C PRO A 39 16.76 8.84 -3.15
N PRO A 40 16.67 7.64 -3.73
CA PRO A 40 17.81 6.71 -3.83
C PRO A 40 18.98 7.28 -4.64
N MET A 41 19.90 7.98 -3.95
CA MET A 41 21.01 8.71 -4.57
C MET A 41 21.95 7.81 -5.37
N ARG A 42 22.01 6.52 -5.07
CA ARG A 42 22.82 5.54 -5.80
C ARG A 42 22.39 5.40 -7.27
N TYR A 43 21.08 5.51 -7.55
CA TYR A 43 20.54 5.41 -8.91
C TYR A 43 20.61 6.75 -9.63
N ILE A 44 20.20 7.85 -8.98
CA ILE A 44 20.14 9.18 -9.61
C ILE A 44 21.51 9.61 -10.16
N LYS A 45 22.59 9.35 -9.41
CA LYS A 45 23.96 9.69 -9.83
C LYS A 45 24.39 9.01 -11.14
N GLN A 46 23.76 7.92 -11.54
CA GLN A 46 24.08 7.20 -12.77
C GLN A 46 23.40 7.82 -14.00
N PHE A 47 22.35 8.65 -13.81
CA PHE A 47 21.62 9.32 -14.87
C PHE A 47 22.20 10.73 -15.13
N THR A 48 23.37 10.77 -15.76
CA THR A 48 23.98 12.01 -16.29
C THR A 48 23.75 12.11 -17.80
N ASP A 49 23.78 13.32 -18.37
CA ASP A 49 23.57 13.53 -19.82
C ASP A 49 24.53 12.71 -20.68
N ILE A 50 25.77 12.53 -20.20
CA ILE A 50 26.80 11.71 -20.84
C ILE A 50 26.41 10.24 -20.83
N ASN A 51 25.96 9.71 -19.68
CA ASN A 51 25.57 8.30 -19.56
C ASN A 51 24.29 8.00 -20.34
N VAL A 52 23.34 8.94 -20.39
CA VAL A 52 22.12 8.83 -21.20
C VAL A 52 22.47 8.80 -22.69
N ARG A 53 23.31 9.72 -23.15
CA ARG A 53 23.77 9.77 -24.55
C ARG A 53 24.52 8.49 -24.95
N ASN A 54 25.33 7.95 -24.03
CA ASN A 54 26.12 6.74 -24.26
C ASN A 54 25.37 5.44 -23.95
N ARG A 55 24.09 5.50 -23.56
CA ARG A 55 23.27 4.33 -23.13
C ARG A 55 23.91 3.50 -22.00
N CYS A 56 24.70 4.13 -21.15
CA CYS A 56 25.34 3.52 -19.97
C CYS A 56 24.47 3.62 -18.70
N THR A 57 23.19 3.95 -18.83
CA THR A 57 22.23 4.01 -17.73
C THR A 57 21.85 2.59 -17.26
N PRO A 58 21.63 2.38 -15.96
CA PRO A 58 21.15 1.09 -15.47
C PRO A 58 19.81 0.74 -16.12
N LEU A 59 19.67 -0.52 -16.54
CA LEU A 59 18.39 -1.05 -17.03
C LEU A 59 17.39 -1.12 -15.88
N PRO A 60 16.07 -1.05 -16.18
CA PRO A 60 15.05 -1.32 -15.18
C PRO A 60 15.30 -2.70 -14.55
N PRO A 61 15.02 -2.86 -13.24
CA PRO A 61 15.08 -4.16 -12.59
C PRO A 61 14.24 -5.18 -13.37
N LYS A 62 14.74 -6.41 -13.48
CA LYS A 62 14.00 -7.49 -14.13
C LYS A 62 12.70 -7.76 -13.37
N PRO A 63 11.63 -8.22 -14.05
CA PRO A 63 10.42 -8.69 -13.39
C PRO A 63 10.77 -9.72 -12.32
N PHE A 64 10.20 -9.54 -11.13
CA PHE A 64 10.44 -10.42 -10.00
C PHE A 64 9.85 -11.82 -10.32
N THR A 65 10.69 -12.85 -10.39
CA THR A 65 10.33 -14.27 -10.59
C THR A 65 11.48 -15.18 -10.10
N PRO A 66 11.27 -16.19 -9.22
CA PRO A 66 10.14 -16.45 -8.32
C PRO A 66 10.33 -15.79 -6.92
N GLY A 67 9.26 -15.71 -6.12
CA GLY A 67 9.33 -15.25 -4.73
C GLY A 67 8.05 -14.60 -4.21
N SER A 68 8.09 -14.08 -2.98
CA SER A 68 7.01 -13.28 -2.39
C SER A 68 7.44 -11.84 -2.16
N TYR A 69 6.55 -10.88 -2.43
CA TYR A 69 6.80 -9.46 -2.19
C TYR A 69 5.64 -8.82 -1.43
N LEU A 70 5.93 -7.78 -0.67
CA LEU A 70 4.92 -7.02 0.06
C LEU A 70 4.26 -5.99 -0.88
N MET A 71 2.96 -6.13 -1.11
CA MET A 71 2.15 -5.19 -1.88
C MET A 71 0.96 -4.73 -1.04
N PHE A 72 0.81 -3.42 -0.81
CA PHE A 72 -0.29 -2.85 -0.02
C PHE A 72 -0.46 -3.50 1.37
N GLY A 73 0.65 -3.85 2.01
CA GLY A 73 0.65 -4.55 3.31
C GLY A 73 0.29 -6.03 3.25
N GLN A 74 0.12 -6.61 2.06
CA GLN A 74 -0.12 -8.03 1.85
C GLN A 74 1.10 -8.70 1.23
N ASN A 75 1.51 -9.86 1.75
CA ASN A 75 2.53 -10.66 1.11
C ASN A 75 1.91 -11.36 -0.12
N ILE A 76 2.42 -11.08 -1.31
CA ILE A 76 1.97 -11.62 -2.59
C ILE A 76 3.02 -12.62 -3.08
N THR A 77 2.63 -13.87 -3.21
CA THR A 77 3.42 -14.92 -3.86
C THR A 77 3.11 -14.90 -5.35
N ILE A 78 4.13 -14.90 -6.20
CA ILE A 78 3.94 -14.84 -7.67
C ILE A 78 3.32 -16.13 -8.23
N ASP A 79 3.54 -17.25 -7.55
CA ASP A 79 3.04 -18.57 -7.98
C ASP A 79 1.59 -18.84 -7.53
N ASP A 80 1.04 -18.01 -6.64
CA ASP A 80 -0.34 -18.15 -6.17
C ASP A 80 -1.32 -17.52 -7.17
N THR A 81 -2.50 -18.12 -7.32
CA THR A 81 -3.61 -17.51 -8.07
C THR A 81 -3.90 -16.10 -7.52
N ILE A 82 -4.10 -15.11 -8.41
CA ILE A 82 -4.33 -13.68 -8.08
C ILE A 82 -5.37 -13.51 -6.96
N ILE A 83 -6.37 -14.39 -6.93
CA ILE A 83 -7.31 -14.53 -5.83
C ILE A 83 -6.90 -15.78 -5.04
N ARG A 84 -6.29 -15.58 -3.87
CA ARG A 84 -6.12 -16.64 -2.87
C ARG A 84 -7.48 -17.19 -2.48
N SER A 85 -7.64 -18.51 -2.40
CA SER A 85 -8.90 -19.09 -1.94
C SER A 85 -9.19 -18.64 -0.50
N LEU A 86 -10.46 -18.42 -0.15
CA LEU A 86 -10.87 -18.04 1.21
C LEU A 86 -10.28 -18.99 2.28
N GLU A 87 -10.19 -20.28 1.96
CA GLU A 87 -9.56 -21.31 2.81
C GLU A 87 -8.07 -21.01 3.11
N SER A 88 -7.31 -20.52 2.12
CA SER A 88 -5.90 -20.14 2.29
C SER A 88 -5.71 -18.86 3.11
N GLN A 89 -6.77 -18.07 3.30
CA GLN A 89 -6.81 -16.87 4.15
C GLN A 89 -7.30 -17.18 5.57
N GLY A 90 -7.48 -18.45 5.92
CA GLY A 90 -7.99 -18.88 7.22
C GLY A 90 -9.51 -18.72 7.37
N LEU A 91 -10.23 -18.40 6.30
CA LEU A 91 -11.68 -18.27 6.32
C LEU A 91 -12.31 -19.65 6.08
N ARG A 92 -13.10 -20.11 7.07
CA ARG A 92 -13.79 -21.40 6.99
C ARG A 92 -14.92 -21.33 5.97
N ARG A 93 -14.86 -22.18 4.95
CA ARG A 93 -15.93 -22.34 3.98
C ARG A 93 -17.16 -22.98 4.64
N LEU A 94 -18.34 -22.40 4.42
CA LEU A 94 -19.62 -22.91 4.96
C LEU A 94 -20.37 -23.85 3.99
N TYR A 95 -19.94 -23.97 2.73
CA TYR A 95 -20.63 -24.72 1.68
C TYR A 95 -19.69 -25.68 0.90
N PRO A 96 -20.22 -26.76 0.29
CA PRO A 96 -19.43 -27.73 -0.49
C PRO A 96 -18.79 -27.13 -1.76
N ARG A 97 -17.81 -27.85 -2.37
CA ARG A 97 -17.09 -27.40 -3.58
C ARG A 97 -17.99 -27.15 -4.80
N GLU A 98 -19.01 -27.97 -4.96
CA GLU A 98 -20.04 -27.83 -5.99
C GLU A 98 -21.38 -27.58 -5.33
N TYR A 99 -21.99 -26.44 -5.62
CA TYR A 99 -23.28 -26.06 -5.07
C TYR A 99 -24.01 -25.11 -6.01
N ASP A 100 -25.33 -25.07 -5.87
CA ASP A 100 -26.15 -24.12 -6.60
C ASP A 100 -26.05 -22.75 -5.93
N HIS A 101 -25.29 -21.84 -6.55
CA HIS A 101 -25.10 -20.46 -6.09
C HIS A 101 -26.42 -19.77 -5.74
N LYS A 102 -27.50 -20.01 -6.51
CA LYS A 102 -28.79 -19.36 -6.27
C LYS A 102 -29.47 -19.89 -5.02
N ARG A 103 -29.34 -21.19 -4.73
CA ARG A 103 -29.94 -21.80 -3.53
C ARG A 103 -29.17 -21.45 -2.28
N GLU A 104 -27.84 -21.47 -2.32
CA GLU A 104 -27.04 -21.09 -1.16
C GLU A 104 -27.15 -19.60 -0.85
N LEU A 105 -27.20 -18.71 -1.86
CA LEU A 105 -27.42 -17.28 -1.61
C LEU A 105 -28.77 -17.02 -0.91
N LYS A 106 -29.83 -17.75 -1.30
CA LYS A 106 -31.13 -17.67 -0.61
C LYS A 106 -31.05 -18.17 0.83
N LYS A 107 -30.29 -19.22 1.11
CA LYS A 107 -30.07 -19.73 2.46
C LYS A 107 -29.27 -18.75 3.32
N ILE A 108 -28.21 -18.17 2.77
CA ILE A 108 -27.40 -17.15 3.45
C ILE A 108 -28.26 -15.92 3.78
N ASN A 109 -29.06 -15.42 2.83
CA ASN A 109 -29.96 -14.29 3.07
C ASN A 109 -30.97 -14.57 4.20
N ALA A 110 -31.56 -15.77 4.23
CA ALA A 110 -32.45 -16.17 5.32
C ALA A 110 -31.69 -16.30 6.65
N SER A 111 -30.48 -16.86 6.63
CA SER A 111 -29.63 -17.04 7.81
C SER A 111 -29.16 -15.70 8.40
N ILE A 112 -28.85 -14.70 7.58
CA ILE A 112 -28.51 -13.34 8.03
C ILE A 112 -29.66 -12.74 8.82
N LEU A 113 -30.89 -12.84 8.31
CA LEU A 113 -32.07 -12.31 8.98
C LEU A 113 -32.30 -12.97 10.33
N VAL A 114 -32.21 -14.30 10.40
CA VAL A 114 -32.39 -15.04 11.66
C VAL A 114 -31.31 -14.67 12.67
N ASN A 115 -30.05 -14.57 12.25
CA ASN A 115 -28.94 -14.22 13.13
C ASN A 115 -29.06 -12.77 13.66
N PHE A 116 -29.56 -11.85 12.83
CA PHE A 116 -29.85 -10.48 13.26
C PHE A 116 -30.98 -10.43 14.32
N LEU A 117 -32.05 -11.20 14.15
CA LEU A 117 -33.13 -11.29 15.13
C LEU A 117 -32.65 -11.91 16.45
N ASP A 118 -31.83 -12.98 16.39
CA ASP A 118 -31.18 -13.58 17.56
C ASP A 118 -30.28 -12.56 18.28
N LEU A 119 -29.54 -11.74 17.54
CA LEU A 119 -28.69 -10.70 18.12
C LEU A 119 -29.54 -9.64 18.85
N ILE A 120 -30.62 -9.15 18.23
CA ILE A 120 -31.55 -8.22 18.88
C ILE A 120 -32.07 -8.82 20.18
N ASP A 121 -32.44 -10.10 20.15
CA ASP A 121 -33.00 -10.80 21.31
C ASP A 121 -31.99 -10.95 22.45
N VAL A 122 -30.72 -11.24 22.14
CA VAL A 122 -29.62 -11.25 23.11
C VAL A 122 -29.38 -9.86 23.70
N LEU A 123 -29.43 -8.81 22.87
CA LEU A 123 -29.23 -7.42 23.33
C LEU A 123 -30.33 -6.96 24.29
N ILE A 124 -31.58 -7.39 24.09
CA ILE A 124 -32.71 -7.06 24.96
C ILE A 124 -32.61 -7.79 26.31
N ARG A 125 -32.20 -9.07 26.31
CA ARG A 125 -32.18 -9.89 27.53
C ARG A 125 -30.91 -9.73 28.36
N CYS A 126 -29.73 -9.82 27.73
CA CYS A 126 -28.44 -9.84 28.41
C CYS A 126 -27.33 -9.22 27.53
N PRO A 127 -27.14 -7.90 27.56
CA PRO A 127 -26.21 -7.20 26.66
C PRO A 127 -24.72 -7.51 26.89
N ASP A 128 -24.34 -7.99 28.08
CA ASP A 128 -22.93 -8.23 28.49
C ASP A 128 -22.50 -9.70 28.48
N THR A 129 -23.18 -10.56 27.72
CA THR A 129 -22.83 -11.98 27.63
C THR A 129 -21.91 -12.27 26.44
N GLN A 130 -21.01 -13.24 26.59
CA GLN A 130 -20.18 -13.78 25.49
C GLN A 130 -20.99 -14.17 24.24
N LYS A 131 -22.25 -14.54 24.42
CA LYS A 131 -23.22 -14.82 23.35
C LYS A 131 -23.38 -13.67 22.35
N ARG A 132 -23.21 -12.42 22.76
CA ARG A 132 -23.23 -11.25 21.87
C ARG A 132 -22.05 -11.31 20.89
N GLU A 133 -20.87 -11.62 21.40
CA GLU A 133 -19.64 -11.68 20.60
C GLU A 133 -19.67 -12.87 19.63
N GLU A 134 -20.20 -14.01 20.06
CA GLU A 134 -20.45 -15.17 19.19
C GLU A 134 -21.38 -14.81 18.02
N LYS A 135 -22.52 -14.17 18.29
CA LYS A 135 -23.48 -13.74 17.24
C LYS A 135 -22.90 -12.68 16.31
N CYS A 136 -22.05 -11.78 16.82
CA CYS A 136 -21.36 -10.79 15.99
C CYS A 136 -20.35 -11.46 15.05
N ASN A 137 -19.58 -12.43 15.54
CA ASN A 137 -18.67 -13.22 14.71
C ASN A 137 -19.41 -14.06 13.65
N ASP A 138 -20.55 -14.65 14.00
CA ASP A 138 -21.37 -15.39 13.04
C ASP A 138 -21.91 -14.49 11.92
N LEU A 139 -22.34 -13.26 12.25
CA LEU A 139 -22.73 -12.26 11.27
C LEU A 139 -21.56 -11.86 10.37
N GLN A 140 -20.38 -11.62 10.94
CA GLN A 140 -19.17 -11.31 10.16
C GLN A 140 -18.83 -12.44 9.18
N LEU A 141 -18.97 -13.70 9.59
CA LEU A 141 -18.75 -14.85 8.73
C LEU A 141 -19.77 -14.93 7.59
N LEU A 142 -21.05 -14.63 7.86
CA LEU A 142 -22.12 -14.62 6.87
C LEU A 142 -21.96 -13.53 5.78
N PHE A 143 -21.24 -12.44 6.05
CA PHE A 143 -20.98 -11.38 5.06
C PHE A 143 -19.72 -11.60 4.22
N ILE A 144 -18.79 -12.45 4.67
CA ILE A 144 -17.53 -12.73 3.97
C ILE A 144 -17.65 -13.95 3.04
N THR A 145 -18.62 -14.84 3.29
CA THR A 145 -18.87 -16.06 2.52
C THR A 145 -19.74 -15.84 1.29
#